data_AF-A0A7S2G046-F1
#
_entry.id   AF-A0A7S2G046-F1
#
_cell.length_a   1.000
_cell.length_b   1.000
_cell.length_c   1.000
_cell.angle_alpha   90.00
_cell.angle_beta   90.00
_cell.angle_gamma   90.00
#
_symmetry.space_group_name_H-M   'P 1'
#
loop_
_entity.id
_entity.type
_entity.pdbx_description
1 polymer ?
#
loop_
_entity_poly.entity_id
_entity_poly.type
_entity_poly.pdbx_seq_one_letter_code
_entity_poly.pdbx_strand_id
1 'polypeptide(L)'
;MMERRLRIRFIFHARHLSSLRSRWQGRQGPGGVAVGAAGYGYRPFTNWWQRYVDGCNPDRPHGVVVAGFLRDQGINPYLIQRDELEDLRAKYLMEFRYFTDKNKDEKQRTEDALAGLREKQAVSISRWKSLHPSTEETAKE
;
A
#
# COMPACT_ATOMS: atom_id res chain seq x y z
N MET A 1 -64.12 -5.76 -7.02
CA MET A 1 -64.34 -7.21 -6.81
C MET A 1 -63.01 -7.87 -6.52
N MET A 2 -62.91 -8.51 -5.35
CA MET A 2 -61.99 -9.58 -4.90
C MET A 2 -60.47 -9.33 -5.03
N GLU A 3 -59.74 -8.98 -3.96
CA GLU A 3 -59.31 -9.80 -2.79
C GLU A 3 -58.72 -11.19 -3.11
N ARG A 4 -57.43 -11.35 -2.75
CA ARG A 4 -56.78 -12.50 -2.07
C ARG A 4 -55.26 -12.25 -2.04
N ARG A 5 -54.69 -11.62 -1.01
CA ARG A 5 -54.13 -12.22 0.24
C ARG A 5 -53.38 -13.55 0.02
N LEU A 6 -52.06 -13.54 0.26
CA LEU A 6 -51.35 -14.62 0.95
C LEU A 6 -50.04 -14.06 1.56
N ARG A 7 -50.01 -14.05 2.89
CA ARG A 7 -48.86 -13.73 3.75
C ARG A 7 -48.04 -15.01 3.90
N ILE A 8 -46.72 -14.93 3.75
CA ILE A 8 -45.80 -15.96 4.25
C ILE A 8 -44.83 -15.30 5.21
N ARG A 9 -45.02 -15.63 6.49
CA ARG A 9 -44.12 -15.35 7.60
C ARG A 9 -43.05 -16.43 7.61
N PHE A 10 -41.78 -16.06 7.56
CA PHE A 10 -40.71 -16.93 8.05
C PHE A 10 -40.20 -16.39 9.37
N ILE A 11 -40.57 -17.10 10.43
CA ILE A 11 -40.03 -17.01 11.77
C ILE A 11 -38.88 -18.02 11.80
N PHE A 12 -37.67 -17.58 12.12
CA PHE A 12 -36.60 -18.49 12.52
C PHE A 12 -36.21 -18.19 13.97
N HIS A 13 -36.44 -19.17 14.82
CA HIS A 13 -36.10 -19.19 16.23
C HIS A 13 -35.43 -20.54 16.50
N ALA A 14 -34.14 -20.53 16.83
CA ALA A 14 -33.45 -21.56 17.61
C ALA A 14 -32.10 -20.97 18.04
N ARG A 15 -31.97 -20.54 19.30
CA ARG A 15 -31.46 -21.28 20.47
C ARG A 15 -29.96 -21.66 20.39
N HIS A 16 -29.17 -20.79 21.02
CA HIS A 16 -28.32 -21.07 22.18
C HIS A 16 -27.63 -22.45 22.29
N LEU A 17 -26.31 -22.46 22.15
CA LEU A 17 -25.43 -23.37 22.91
C LEU A 17 -24.29 -22.57 23.51
N SER A 18 -24.20 -22.63 24.83
CA SER A 18 -23.17 -22.04 25.66
C SER A 18 -21.94 -22.94 25.75
N SER A 19 -20.77 -22.28 25.83
CA SER A 19 -19.62 -22.65 26.67
C SER A 19 -18.78 -23.88 26.26
N LEU A 20 -17.52 -23.62 25.88
CA LEU A 20 -16.32 -24.10 26.61
C LEU A 20 -15.01 -23.52 26.03
N ARG A 21 -14.54 -22.46 26.70
CA ARG A 21 -13.18 -22.22 27.23
C ARG A 21 -11.95 -22.82 26.51
N SER A 22 -10.99 -21.96 26.13
CA SER A 22 -9.58 -21.95 26.59
C SER A 22 -8.84 -20.76 25.95
N ARG A 23 -8.62 -19.67 26.68
CA ARG A 23 -7.45 -19.42 27.55
C ARG A 23 -6.11 -19.41 26.78
N TRP A 24 -5.80 -18.27 26.17
CA TRP A 24 -4.43 -17.77 26.04
C TRP A 24 -4.38 -16.36 26.65
N GLN A 25 -4.00 -16.31 27.92
CA GLN A 25 -3.61 -15.09 28.62
C GLN A 25 -2.17 -14.76 28.18
N GLY A 26 -2.05 -13.88 27.20
CA GLY A 26 -0.81 -13.19 26.88
C GLY A 26 -0.50 -12.15 27.95
N ARG A 27 0.42 -12.54 28.84
CA ARG A 27 1.18 -11.74 29.82
C ARG A 27 1.38 -10.27 29.43
N GLN A 28 0.67 -9.35 30.11
CA GLN A 28 1.03 -7.94 30.15
C GLN A 28 2.19 -7.77 31.15
N GLY A 29 3.38 -7.44 30.64
CA GLY A 29 4.49 -6.96 31.46
C GLY A 29 4.38 -5.45 31.66
N PRO A 30 4.74 -4.90 32.84
CA PRO A 30 4.79 -3.46 33.06
C PRO A 30 6.11 -2.95 32.47
N GLY A 31 6.02 -2.32 31.31
CA GLY A 31 7.14 -1.68 30.64
C GLY A 31 6.57 -0.62 29.71
N GLY A 32 6.12 0.49 30.31
CA GLY A 32 5.69 1.67 29.57
C GLY A 32 6.86 2.22 28.76
N VAL A 33 6.97 1.79 27.51
CA VAL A 33 7.80 2.49 26.53
C VAL A 33 6.92 3.61 25.99
N ALA A 34 7.23 4.83 26.41
CA ALA A 34 6.68 6.03 25.83
C ALA A 34 6.72 5.90 24.31
N VAL A 35 5.55 5.95 23.66
CA VAL A 35 5.41 6.12 22.22
C VAL A 35 5.79 7.58 21.95
N GLY A 36 7.08 7.87 22.08
CA GLY A 36 7.68 9.14 21.72
C GLY A 36 7.57 9.31 20.22
N ALA A 37 7.12 10.50 19.82
CA ALA A 37 6.98 10.94 18.44
C ALA A 37 8.08 10.36 17.55
N ALA A 38 7.65 9.63 16.52
CA ALA A 38 8.54 9.08 15.49
C ALA A 38 9.24 10.24 14.79
N GLY A 39 10.39 10.66 15.32
CA GLY A 39 11.36 11.44 14.57
C GLY A 39 11.66 10.64 13.31
N TYR A 40 11.46 11.27 12.16
CA TYR A 40 11.90 10.76 10.86
C TYR A 40 13.41 10.63 10.92
N GLY A 41 13.89 9.52 11.47
CA GLY A 41 15.30 9.22 11.57
C GLY A 41 15.85 9.15 10.16
N TYR A 42 16.62 10.16 9.78
CA TYR A 42 17.48 10.15 8.61
C TYR A 42 18.36 8.89 8.71
N ARG A 43 17.92 7.81 8.09
CA ARG A 43 18.73 6.60 7.94
C ARG A 43 19.61 6.88 6.72
N PRO A 44 20.94 6.97 6.87
CA PRO A 44 21.81 7.08 5.71
C PRO A 44 21.49 5.89 4.80
N PHE A 45 21.08 6.17 3.57
CA PHE A 45 20.81 5.13 2.61
C PHE A 45 22.05 4.24 2.51
N THR A 46 21.88 2.95 2.79
CA THR A 46 22.94 2.00 2.46
C THR A 46 23.15 2.09 0.95
N ASN A 47 24.39 2.05 0.48
CA ASN A 47 24.74 2.12 -0.95
C ASN A 47 23.87 1.15 -1.80
N TRP A 48 23.49 0.01 -1.22
CA TRP A 48 22.56 -0.95 -1.83
C TRP A 48 21.14 -0.40 -2.10
N TRP A 49 20.57 0.43 -1.20
CA TRP A 49 19.24 1.01 -1.40
C TRP A 49 19.22 2.08 -2.49
N GLN A 50 20.26 2.91 -2.57
CA GLN A 50 20.40 3.84 -3.70
C GLN A 50 20.45 3.07 -5.01
N ARG A 51 21.29 2.03 -5.10
CA ARG A 51 21.33 1.15 -6.28
C ARG A 51 19.99 0.49 -6.62
N TYR A 52 19.14 0.24 -5.62
CA TYR A 52 17.81 -0.31 -5.81
C TYR A 52 16.83 0.71 -6.41
N VAL A 53 16.81 1.94 -5.89
CA VAL A 53 16.01 3.05 -6.43
C VAL A 53 16.51 3.49 -7.81
N ASP A 54 17.82 3.42 -8.03
CA ASP A 54 18.48 3.81 -9.28
C ASP A 54 18.40 2.75 -10.37
N GLY A 55 17.99 1.52 -10.05
CA GLY A 55 17.95 0.43 -11.01
C GLY A 55 19.28 -0.20 -11.36
N CYS A 56 20.36 0.21 -10.69
CA CYS A 56 21.68 -0.41 -10.85
C CYS A 56 21.76 -1.80 -10.18
N ASN A 57 20.64 -2.32 -9.68
CA ASN A 57 20.52 -3.68 -9.19
C ASN A 57 19.98 -4.60 -10.30
N PRO A 58 20.83 -5.49 -10.86
CA PRO A 58 20.43 -6.40 -11.93
C PRO A 58 19.33 -7.39 -11.51
N ASP A 59 19.19 -7.68 -10.21
CA ASP A 59 18.20 -8.62 -9.69
C ASP A 59 16.78 -8.05 -9.65
N ARG A 60 16.63 -6.71 -9.71
CA ARG A 60 15.36 -6.03 -9.44
C ARG A 60 15.14 -4.82 -10.37
N PRO A 61 14.97 -5.02 -11.69
CA PRO A 61 14.83 -3.93 -12.66
C PRO A 61 13.57 -3.08 -12.44
N HIS A 62 12.51 -3.66 -11.88
CA HIS A 62 11.25 -2.95 -11.62
C HIS A 62 11.37 -1.85 -10.55
N GLY A 63 12.48 -1.79 -9.80
CA GLY A 63 12.76 -0.67 -8.88
C GLY A 63 12.78 0.68 -9.59
N VAL A 64 13.34 0.74 -10.80
CA VAL A 64 13.38 1.97 -11.63
C VAL A 64 11.98 2.44 -11.99
N VAL A 65 11.12 1.50 -12.37
CA VAL A 65 9.76 1.82 -12.82
C VAL A 65 8.96 2.45 -11.69
N VAL A 66 9.08 1.90 -10.49
CA VAL A 66 8.40 2.43 -9.29
C VAL A 66 9.01 3.76 -8.84
N ALA A 67 10.34 3.89 -8.90
CA ALA A 67 11.03 5.14 -8.57
C ALA A 67 10.70 6.26 -9.57
N GLY A 68 10.65 5.93 -10.88
CA GLY A 68 10.21 6.84 -11.94
C GLY A 68 8.77 7.28 -11.72
N PHE A 69 7.87 6.34 -11.45
CA PHE A 69 6.48 6.64 -11.11
C PHE A 69 6.35 7.63 -9.94
N LEU A 70 7.13 7.45 -8.87
CA LEU A 70 7.12 8.37 -7.72
C LEU A 70 7.63 9.77 -8.11
N ARG A 71 8.71 9.83 -8.89
CA ARG A 71 9.25 11.10 -9.40
C ARG A 71 8.26 11.82 -10.32
N ASP A 72 7.53 11.09 -11.16
CA ASP A 72 6.46 11.65 -12.01
C ASP A 72 5.30 12.22 -11.19
N GLN A 73 5.09 11.73 -9.96
CA GLN A 73 4.15 12.31 -9.01
C GLN A 73 4.74 13.48 -8.22
N GLY A 74 6.00 13.86 -8.42
CA GLY A 74 6.70 14.90 -7.64
C GLY A 74 7.15 14.41 -6.26
N ILE A 75 7.29 13.10 -6.07
CA ILE A 75 7.73 12.53 -4.79
C ILE A 75 9.16 12.03 -4.94
N ASN A 76 10.02 12.41 -4.00
CA ASN A 76 11.37 11.88 -3.96
C ASN A 76 11.36 10.45 -3.35
N PRO A 77 11.73 9.40 -4.10
CA PRO A 77 11.74 8.03 -3.61
C PRO A 77 12.74 7.79 -2.46
N TYR A 78 13.76 8.63 -2.32
CA TYR A 78 14.68 8.59 -1.18
C TYR A 78 14.12 9.30 0.08
N LEU A 79 12.87 9.73 0.09
CA LEU A 79 12.23 10.24 1.31
C LEU A 79 11.21 9.24 1.87
N ILE A 80 10.80 8.27 1.06
CA ILE A 80 9.85 7.22 1.44
C ILE A 80 10.58 6.13 2.22
N GLN A 81 9.92 5.56 3.21
CA GLN A 81 10.47 4.44 3.97
C GLN A 81 10.67 3.21 3.07
N ARG A 82 11.73 2.46 3.32
CA ARG A 82 12.07 1.25 2.54
C ARG A 82 10.89 0.28 2.42
N ASP A 83 10.23 0.00 3.53
CA ASP A 83 9.13 -0.97 3.57
C ASP A 83 7.94 -0.49 2.74
N GLU A 84 7.62 0.81 2.82
CA GLU A 84 6.57 1.42 2.00
C GLU A 84 6.87 1.35 0.49
N LEU A 85 8.13 1.50 0.11
CA LEU A 85 8.56 1.44 -1.29
C LEU A 85 8.62 0.00 -1.84
N GLU A 86 9.01 -0.97 -1.01
CA GLU A 86 8.89 -2.40 -1.35
C GLU A 86 7.43 -2.84 -1.45
N ASP A 87 6.56 -2.37 -0.56
CA ASP A 87 5.11 -2.59 -0.63
C ASP A 87 4.52 -2.01 -1.92
N LEU A 88 4.93 -0.79 -2.28
CA LEU A 88 4.51 -0.15 -3.53
C LEU A 88 4.95 -0.98 -4.75
N ARG A 89 6.17 -1.49 -4.74
CA ARG A 89 6.65 -2.40 -5.80
C ARG A 89 5.89 -3.72 -5.82
N ALA A 90 5.60 -4.32 -4.67
CA ALA A 90 4.84 -5.56 -4.62
C ALA A 90 3.44 -5.36 -5.23
N LYS A 91 2.79 -4.24 -4.94
CA LYS A 91 1.53 -3.83 -5.56
C LYS A 91 1.69 -3.60 -7.06
N TYR A 92 2.74 -2.90 -7.51
CA TYR A 92 3.04 -2.75 -8.95
C TYR A 92 3.18 -4.12 -9.65
N LEU A 93 3.95 -5.04 -9.06
CA LEU A 93 4.15 -6.38 -9.63
C LEU A 93 2.85 -7.19 -9.66
N MET A 94 1.98 -6.99 -8.67
CA MET A 94 0.66 -7.59 -8.66
C MET A 94 -0.20 -7.05 -9.82
N GLU A 95 -0.29 -5.73 -10.01
CA GLU A 95 -0.95 -5.12 -11.16
C GLU A 95 -0.37 -5.65 -12.48
N PHE A 96 0.95 -5.59 -12.62
CA PHE A 96 1.66 -6.00 -13.82
C PHE A 96 1.48 -7.48 -14.17
N ARG A 97 1.45 -8.39 -13.19
CA ARG A 97 1.36 -9.83 -13.45
C ARG A 97 -0.07 -10.35 -13.61
N TYR A 98 -1.02 -9.79 -12.87
CA TYR A 98 -2.37 -10.35 -12.76
C TYR A 98 -3.45 -9.52 -13.43
N PHE A 99 -3.25 -8.21 -13.58
CA PHE A 99 -4.28 -7.30 -14.05
C PHE A 99 -4.00 -6.70 -15.44
N THR A 100 -2.83 -6.95 -16.01
CA THR A 100 -2.51 -6.56 -17.40
C THR A 100 -2.78 -7.70 -18.38
N ASP A 101 -3.14 -7.34 -19.61
CA ASP A 101 -3.28 -8.30 -20.70
C ASP A 101 -1.89 -8.81 -21.14
N LYS A 102 -1.71 -10.13 -21.10
CA LYS A 102 -0.44 -10.79 -21.46
C LYS A 102 -0.12 -10.73 -22.94
N ASN A 103 -1.11 -10.42 -23.79
CA ASN A 103 -0.92 -10.28 -25.24
C ASN A 103 -0.35 -8.92 -25.64
N LYS A 104 -0.33 -7.95 -24.73
CA LYS A 104 0.27 -6.64 -24.95
C LYS A 104 1.79 -6.69 -24.78
N ASP A 105 2.48 -5.77 -25.43
CA ASP A 105 3.91 -5.54 -25.24
C ASP A 105 4.21 -5.10 -23.81
N GLU A 106 5.45 -5.33 -23.37
CA GLU A 106 5.86 -5.07 -22.00
C GLU A 106 5.68 -3.60 -21.60
N LYS A 107 5.94 -2.67 -22.52
CA LYS A 107 5.80 -1.23 -22.26
C LYS A 107 4.34 -0.86 -22.00
N GLN A 108 3.42 -1.30 -22.86
CA GLN A 108 1.99 -1.05 -22.68
C GLN A 108 1.45 -1.70 -21.38
N ARG A 109 1.93 -2.90 -21.04
CA ARG A 109 1.60 -3.54 -19.76
C ARG A 109 2.12 -2.74 -18.56
N THR A 110 3.31 -2.18 -18.65
CA THR A 110 3.85 -1.31 -17.60
C THR A 110 2.99 -0.06 -17.44
N GLU A 111 2.59 0.59 -18.53
CA GLU A 111 1.70 1.77 -18.50
C GLU A 111 0.34 1.43 -17.86
N ASP A 112 -0.30 0.33 -18.28
CA ASP A 112 -1.56 -0.15 -17.72
C ASP A 112 -1.43 -0.43 -16.21
N ALA A 113 -0.35 -1.10 -15.80
CA ALA A 113 -0.09 -1.41 -14.39
C ALA A 113 0.14 -0.15 -13.55
N LEU A 114 0.88 0.84 -14.08
CA LEU A 114 1.11 2.12 -13.41
C LEU A 114 -0.18 2.94 -13.29
N ALA A 115 -1.06 2.90 -14.30
CA ALA A 115 -2.37 3.55 -14.23
C ALA A 115 -3.22 2.95 -13.11
N GLY A 116 -3.32 1.62 -13.05
CA GLY A 116 -4.04 0.92 -11.97
C GLY A 116 -3.42 1.17 -10.59
N LEU A 117 -2.09 1.20 -10.50
CA LEU A 117 -1.38 1.51 -9.26
C LEU A 117 -1.68 2.94 -8.78
N ARG A 118 -1.70 3.91 -9.69
CA ARG A 118 -1.99 5.31 -9.39
C ARG A 118 -3.37 5.49 -8.78
N GLU A 119 -4.37 4.84 -9.35
CA GLU A 119 -5.75 4.88 -8.84
C GLU A 119 -5.82 4.26 -7.44
N LYS A 120 -5.26 3.05 -7.28
CA LYS A 120 -5.31 2.30 -6.01
C LYS A 120 -4.46 2.92 -4.90
N GLN A 121 -3.41 3.66 -5.24
CA GLN A 121 -2.51 4.30 -4.26
C GLN A 121 -2.70 5.81 -4.17
N ALA A 122 -3.78 6.37 -4.72
CA ALA A 122 -4.04 7.81 -4.69
C ALA A 122 -3.96 8.41 -3.28
N VAL A 123 -4.48 7.70 -2.27
CA VAL A 123 -4.44 8.13 -0.86
C VAL A 123 -3.01 8.13 -0.32
N SER A 124 -2.23 7.07 -0.57
CA SER A 124 -0.82 6.97 -0.16
C SER A 124 0.03 8.05 -0.81
N ILE A 125 -0.18 8.28 -2.12
CA ILE A 125 0.51 9.31 -2.90
C ILE A 125 0.20 10.69 -2.32
N SER A 126 -1.07 11.00 -2.05
CA SER A 126 -1.47 12.26 -1.42
C SER A 126 -0.80 12.45 -0.06
N ARG A 127 -0.79 11.40 0.79
CA ARG A 127 -0.11 11.42 2.09
C ARG A 127 1.39 11.68 1.94
N TRP A 128 2.08 11.01 1.01
CA TRP A 128 3.51 11.19 0.81
C TRP A 128 3.83 12.58 0.26
N LYS A 129 3.00 13.16 -0.61
CA LYS A 129 3.16 14.55 -1.08
C LYS A 129 3.12 15.54 0.08
N SER A 130 2.17 15.36 1.01
CA SER A 130 2.09 16.24 2.19
C SER A 130 3.27 16.09 3.16
N LEU A 131 3.85 14.89 3.25
CA LEU A 131 4.98 14.60 4.13
C LEU A 131 6.34 14.96 3.51
N HIS A 132 6.43 14.91 2.19
CA HIS A 132 7.66 15.06 1.41
C HIS A 132 7.42 15.97 0.20
N PRO A 133 7.12 17.26 0.42
CA PRO A 133 6.98 18.21 -0.67
C PRO A 133 8.30 18.26 -1.45
N SER A 134 8.23 18.18 -2.78
CA SER A 134 9.41 18.34 -3.62
C SER A 134 10.02 19.72 -3.38
N THR A 135 11.35 19.76 -3.23
CA THR A 135 12.16 20.97 -2.98
C THR A 135 12.00 22.08 -4.02
N GLU A 136 11.28 21.85 -5.12
CA GLU A 136 10.99 22.87 -6.14
C GLU A 136 9.91 23.87 -5.70
N GLU A 137 9.07 23.56 -4.72
CA GLU A 137 8.06 24.51 -4.20
C GLU A 137 8.63 25.47 -3.15
N THR A 138 9.64 25.06 -2.39
CA THR A 138 10.27 25.89 -1.35
C THR A 138 11.22 26.96 -1.90
N ALA A 139 11.47 27.00 -3.20
CA ALA A 139 12.33 28.00 -3.85
C ALA A 139 11.56 29.17 -4.48
N LYS A 140 10.24 29.27 -4.26
CA LYS A 140 9.38 30.32 -4.82
C LYS A 140 8.78 31.31 -3.80
N GLU A 141 9.28 31.33 -2.57
CA GLU A 141 8.97 32.39 -1.59
C GLU A 141 10.07 33.45 -1.51
#